data_AF-A0A1W1B8C8-F1
#
_entry.id   AF-A0A1W1B8C8-F1
#
_cell.length_a   1.000
_cell.length_b   1.000
_cell.length_c   1.000
_cell.angle_alpha   90.00
_cell.angle_beta   90.00
_cell.angle_gamma   90.00
#
_symmetry.space_group_name_H-M   'P 1'
#
loop_
_entity.id
_entity.type
_entity.pdbx_description
1 polymer ?
#
loop_
_entity_poly.entity_id
_entity_poly.type
_entity_poly.pdbx_seq_one_letter_code
_entity_poly.pdbx_strand_id
1 'polypeptide(L)'
;MRLLLSILWIAILLSASVEGKTFSYSQVHSMPCCVEKDYYIWRFLSQRSTTVSEAKAIIKDVNHLNKKLKVAYRKKTGLRAKVYKRREQSRRKATKAEREDWLARKSGKSFQSYQKKGIDSLKKGNDTLAVAYFQKARSLAKKRLQADQATFWLYMTTKKRGYLRELLKSWDVNIYTLMARDKMHIKYPKTITPRMPKKDLSHYDDQNPIHWAYIKKQLFSPNTNLKKLANRYVAEESVGVYAYIRSTASHQREIYYPMPYRNLMSRYPRQRQALMYAIARQESKFVPASVSRSFALGMMQIMPFLIKHIAKQRGEKIDLDDMFNPRVAIVYANHHLNYLNKYLYNPLFVAYAYNGGIGFTKRLIKRPDYFRKGRYEPYLSMEKMTNVEAREYGKKVLVNFVIYLNKLGISARITPIIEQLTDPSKTDKFR
;
A
#
# COMPACT_ATOMS: atom_id res chain seq x y z
N MET A 1 40.57 19.90 -59.56
CA MET A 1 39.11 19.75 -59.79
C MET A 1 38.61 18.66 -58.84
N ARG A 2 37.99 18.94 -57.68
CA ARG A 2 36.56 19.35 -57.45
C ARG A 2 35.62 18.44 -58.27
N LEU A 3 34.63 17.71 -57.75
CA LEU A 3 33.69 17.85 -56.62
C LEU A 3 33.40 16.42 -56.05
N LEU A 4 33.33 16.12 -54.75
CA LEU A 4 32.34 16.46 -53.71
C LEU A 4 30.86 16.32 -54.11
N LEU A 5 30.26 15.16 -53.83
CA LEU A 5 28.81 15.00 -53.64
C LEU A 5 28.54 14.13 -52.40
N SER A 6 28.49 14.81 -51.26
CA SER A 6 27.94 14.33 -50.00
C SER A 6 26.42 14.27 -50.08
N ILE A 7 25.83 13.07 -50.07
CA ILE A 7 24.38 12.88 -49.92
C ILE A 7 24.09 12.73 -48.43
N LEU A 8 23.67 13.84 -47.83
CA LEU A 8 23.16 13.93 -46.47
C LEU A 8 21.76 13.29 -46.45
N TRP A 9 21.65 12.04 -46.00
CA TRP A 9 20.35 11.48 -45.63
C TRP A 9 19.92 12.11 -44.30
N ILE A 10 19.22 13.25 -44.39
CA ILE A 10 18.43 13.77 -43.27
C ILE A 10 17.23 12.85 -43.11
N ALA A 11 17.41 11.77 -42.33
CA ALA A 11 16.29 11.07 -41.75
C ALA A 11 15.64 12.03 -40.73
N ILE A 12 14.60 12.75 -41.17
CA ILE A 12 13.67 13.41 -40.26
C ILE A 12 12.97 12.29 -39.50
N LEU A 13 13.55 11.89 -38.36
CA LEU A 13 12.84 11.18 -37.32
C LEU A 13 11.77 12.12 -36.77
N LEU A 14 10.63 12.18 -37.47
CA LEU A 14 9.36 12.56 -36.88
C LEU A 14 9.10 11.53 -35.78
N SER A 15 9.59 11.84 -34.58
CA SER A 15 9.18 11.19 -33.35
C SER A 15 7.72 11.55 -33.12
N ALA A 16 6.83 10.88 -33.85
CA ALA A 16 5.43 10.73 -33.49
C ALA A 16 5.42 10.03 -32.15
N SER A 17 5.54 10.84 -31.10
CA SER A 17 5.30 10.47 -29.74
C SER A 17 3.82 10.13 -29.73
N VAL A 18 3.49 8.85 -29.85
CA VAL A 18 2.11 8.39 -29.72
C VAL A 18 1.68 8.81 -28.32
N GLU A 19 0.97 9.93 -28.26
CA GLU A 19 0.43 10.45 -27.02
C GLU A 19 -0.59 9.42 -26.54
N GLY A 20 -0.45 8.98 -25.29
CA GLY A 20 -1.48 8.17 -24.65
C GLY A 20 -2.83 8.91 -24.66
N LYS A 21 -3.89 8.26 -24.16
CA LYS A 21 -5.23 8.85 -24.08
C LYS A 21 -5.17 10.32 -23.64
N THR A 22 -5.72 11.19 -24.48
CA THR A 22 -5.84 12.64 -24.25
C THR A 22 -7.21 12.94 -23.64
N PHE A 23 -7.31 14.07 -22.95
CA PHE A 23 -8.54 14.47 -22.27
C PHE A 23 -8.91 15.89 -22.65
N SER A 24 -10.21 16.18 -22.81
CA SER A 24 -10.68 17.56 -22.97
C SER A 24 -10.89 18.23 -21.61
N TYR A 25 -10.87 19.57 -21.59
CA TYR A 25 -11.21 20.33 -20.38
C TYR A 25 -12.60 19.95 -19.85
N SER A 26 -13.63 19.92 -20.71
CA SER A 26 -15.01 19.61 -20.32
C SER A 26 -15.16 18.21 -19.72
N GLN A 27 -14.45 17.22 -20.29
CA GLN A 27 -14.43 15.85 -19.77
C GLN A 27 -13.85 15.80 -18.36
N VAL A 28 -12.71 16.43 -18.10
CA VAL A 28 -12.10 16.40 -16.75
C VAL A 28 -12.87 17.28 -15.77
N HIS A 29 -13.33 18.44 -16.20
CA HIS A 29 -14.06 19.39 -15.37
C HIS A 29 -15.37 18.80 -14.82
N SER A 30 -16.10 18.04 -15.63
CA SER A 30 -17.36 17.40 -15.22
C SER A 30 -17.21 16.25 -14.23
N MET A 31 -16.00 15.70 -14.04
CA MET A 31 -15.75 14.61 -13.08
C MET A 31 -16.05 15.04 -11.63
N PRO A 32 -16.45 14.10 -10.75
CA PRO A 32 -16.65 14.39 -9.33
C PRO A 32 -15.32 14.77 -8.66
N CYS A 33 -15.37 15.71 -7.72
CA CYS A 33 -14.20 16.08 -6.93
C CYS A 33 -13.71 14.90 -6.08
N CYS A 34 -12.56 14.33 -6.44
CA CYS A 34 -11.98 13.16 -5.78
C CYS A 34 -10.51 12.99 -6.18
N VAL A 35 -9.84 12.01 -5.58
CA VAL A 35 -8.44 11.67 -5.91
C VAL A 35 -8.31 11.15 -7.34
N GLU A 36 -9.32 10.44 -7.86
CA GLU A 36 -9.34 9.96 -9.23
C GLU A 36 -9.42 11.11 -10.24
N LYS A 37 -10.24 12.13 -9.96
CA LYS A 37 -10.24 13.37 -10.75
C LYS A 37 -8.88 14.07 -10.68
N ASP A 38 -8.23 14.13 -9.51
CA ASP A 38 -6.88 14.71 -9.39
C ASP A 38 -5.86 14.04 -10.33
N TYR A 39 -5.98 12.73 -10.52
CA TYR A 39 -5.16 11.99 -11.49
C TYR A 39 -5.44 12.42 -12.93
N TYR A 40 -6.71 12.56 -13.31
CA TYR A 40 -7.07 13.05 -14.64
C TYR A 40 -6.71 14.53 -14.86
N ILE A 41 -6.79 15.37 -13.83
CA ILE A 41 -6.24 16.74 -13.88
C ILE A 41 -4.74 16.69 -14.14
N TRP A 42 -4.01 15.79 -13.48
CA TRP A 42 -2.57 15.63 -13.74
C TRP A 42 -2.27 15.12 -15.15
N ARG A 43 -3.04 14.15 -15.66
CA ARG A 43 -2.95 13.67 -17.06
C ARG A 43 -3.18 14.83 -18.03
N PHE A 44 -4.28 15.57 -17.85
CA PHE A 44 -4.65 16.73 -18.65
C PHE A 44 -3.57 17.82 -18.60
N LEU A 45 -3.05 18.21 -17.43
CA LEU A 45 -1.97 19.19 -17.35
C LEU A 45 -0.66 18.72 -18.02
N SER A 46 -0.46 17.41 -18.14
CA SER A 46 0.77 16.81 -18.69
C SER A 46 0.75 16.64 -20.21
N GLN A 47 -0.41 16.70 -20.87
CA GLN A 47 -0.53 16.56 -22.32
C GLN A 47 -0.12 17.85 -23.04
N ARG A 48 0.29 17.74 -24.31
CA ARG A 48 0.77 18.91 -25.07
C ARG A 48 -0.37 19.90 -25.37
N SER A 49 -1.53 19.39 -25.76
CA SER A 49 -2.70 20.18 -26.19
C SER A 49 -3.33 21.10 -25.13
N THR A 50 -3.08 20.86 -23.84
CA THR A 50 -3.65 21.71 -22.78
C THR A 50 -3.08 23.13 -22.84
N THR A 51 -3.94 24.12 -22.93
CA THR A 51 -3.57 25.54 -22.96
C THR A 51 -3.25 26.08 -21.55
N VAL A 52 -2.58 27.24 -21.49
CA VAL A 52 -2.31 27.94 -20.23
C VAL A 52 -3.62 28.36 -19.53
N SER A 53 -4.63 28.77 -20.31
CA SER A 53 -5.94 29.19 -19.79
C SER A 53 -6.67 28.02 -19.13
N GLU A 54 -6.76 26.89 -19.83
CA GLU A 54 -7.37 25.67 -19.28
C GLU A 54 -6.62 25.18 -18.04
N ALA A 55 -5.29 25.23 -18.04
CA ALA A 55 -4.48 24.86 -16.88
C ALA A 55 -4.78 25.72 -15.65
N LYS A 56 -4.90 27.05 -15.84
CA LYS A 56 -5.29 28.01 -14.77
C LYS A 56 -6.72 27.77 -14.27
N ALA A 57 -7.62 27.32 -15.14
CA ALA A 57 -9.00 27.01 -14.76
C ALA A 57 -9.08 25.67 -13.99
N ILE A 58 -8.57 24.59 -14.57
CA ILE A 58 -8.76 23.22 -14.06
C ILE A 58 -8.06 22.96 -12.73
N ILE A 59 -6.96 23.66 -12.43
CA ILE A 59 -6.23 23.46 -11.15
C ILE A 59 -7.09 23.81 -9.93
N LYS A 60 -8.13 24.62 -10.10
CA LYS A 60 -9.08 25.01 -9.05
C LYS A 60 -9.99 23.85 -8.65
N ASP A 61 -10.12 22.82 -9.48
CA ASP A 61 -10.95 21.65 -9.23
C ASP A 61 -10.27 20.57 -8.38
N VAL A 62 -8.96 20.70 -8.15
CA VAL A 62 -8.16 19.70 -7.44
C VAL A 62 -8.69 19.50 -6.01
N ASN A 63 -8.94 18.25 -5.66
CA ASN A 63 -9.28 17.81 -4.31
C ASN A 63 -8.03 17.84 -3.40
N HIS A 64 -6.89 17.33 -3.87
CA HIS A 64 -5.64 17.31 -3.11
C HIS A 64 -4.41 17.66 -3.97
N LEU A 65 -3.84 18.84 -3.69
CA LEU A 65 -2.70 19.37 -4.44
C LEU A 65 -1.37 18.69 -4.05
N ASN A 66 -1.05 17.57 -4.70
CA ASN A 66 0.21 16.83 -4.52
C ASN A 66 1.40 17.43 -5.31
N LYS A 67 2.60 16.86 -5.12
CA LYS A 67 3.83 17.31 -5.81
C LYS A 67 3.73 17.20 -7.33
N LYS A 68 3.13 16.13 -7.87
CA LYS A 68 3.03 15.90 -9.33
C LYS A 68 2.15 16.96 -10.00
N LEU A 69 1.01 17.29 -9.40
CA LEU A 69 0.13 18.37 -9.86
C LEU A 69 0.85 19.73 -9.84
N LYS A 70 1.55 20.06 -8.75
CA LYS A 70 2.33 21.31 -8.66
C LYS A 70 3.37 21.41 -9.77
N VAL A 71 4.08 20.32 -10.06
CA VAL A 71 5.10 20.27 -11.12
C VAL A 71 4.47 20.40 -12.49
N ALA A 72 3.41 19.63 -12.79
CA ALA A 72 2.72 19.70 -14.09
C ALA A 72 2.14 21.10 -14.34
N TYR A 73 1.48 21.68 -13.34
CA TYR A 73 0.94 23.04 -13.42
C TYR A 73 2.03 24.08 -13.65
N ARG A 74 3.13 24.02 -12.89
CA ARG A 74 4.26 24.95 -13.06
C ARG A 74 4.88 24.81 -14.44
N LYS A 75 5.07 23.58 -14.94
CA LYS A 75 5.59 23.33 -16.29
C LYS A 75 4.71 23.95 -17.37
N LYS A 76 3.38 23.90 -17.19
CA LYS A 76 2.41 24.41 -18.17
C LYS A 76 2.23 25.93 -18.12
N THR A 77 2.29 26.53 -16.93
CA THR A 77 1.90 27.95 -16.72
C THR A 77 3.05 28.87 -16.31
N GLY A 78 4.20 28.34 -15.90
CA GLY A 78 5.26 29.08 -15.22
C GLY A 78 4.98 29.40 -13.74
N LEU A 79 3.73 29.22 -13.28
CA LEU A 79 3.27 29.69 -11.97
C LEU A 79 3.31 28.60 -10.89
N ARG A 80 3.32 29.01 -9.62
CA ARG A 80 3.14 28.12 -8.48
C ARG A 80 1.64 27.89 -8.23
N ALA A 81 1.21 26.64 -8.22
CA ALA A 81 -0.17 26.28 -7.86
C ALA A 81 -0.46 26.63 -6.39
N LYS A 82 -1.58 27.31 -6.15
CA LYS A 82 -2.08 27.62 -4.80
C LYS A 82 -3.03 26.52 -4.32
N VAL A 83 -3.15 26.38 -3.00
CA VAL A 83 -4.20 25.53 -2.40
C VAL A 83 -5.49 26.35 -2.42
N TYR A 84 -6.47 25.91 -3.21
CA TYR A 84 -7.79 26.53 -3.25
C TYR A 84 -8.64 25.91 -2.13
N LYS A 85 -8.94 26.68 -1.08
CA LYS A 85 -9.85 26.25 -0.01
C LYS A 85 -11.27 26.21 -0.57
N ARG A 86 -11.98 25.08 -0.41
CA ARG A 86 -13.41 25.00 -0.74
C ARG A 86 -14.24 25.70 0.34
N ARG A 87 -15.24 26.49 -0.09
CA ARG A 87 -16.22 27.17 0.78
C ARG A 87 -17.08 26.20 1.60
N GLU A 88 -17.28 24.95 1.14
CA GLU A 88 -18.18 23.97 1.80
C GLU A 88 -17.53 23.02 2.81
N GLN A 89 -16.20 22.92 2.88
CA GLN A 89 -15.59 22.18 3.99
C GLN A 89 -15.52 23.11 5.20
N SER A 90 -16.65 23.27 5.89
CA SER A 90 -16.62 23.71 7.27
C SER A 90 -15.62 22.77 7.97
N ARG A 91 -14.53 23.35 8.50
CA ARG A 91 -13.60 22.56 9.30
C ARG A 91 -14.43 22.01 10.45
N ARG A 92 -14.76 20.72 10.42
CA ARG A 92 -15.29 20.03 11.58
C ARG A 92 -14.39 20.42 12.74
N LYS A 93 -14.94 21.11 13.75
CA LYS A 93 -14.16 21.49 14.92
C LYS A 93 -13.56 20.20 15.48
N ALA A 94 -12.25 20.20 15.69
CA ALA A 94 -11.57 19.04 16.27
C ALA A 94 -12.28 18.69 17.58
N THR A 95 -12.68 17.42 17.69
CA THR A 95 -13.30 16.86 18.88
C THR A 95 -12.36 16.99 20.08
N LYS A 96 -12.93 16.97 21.30
CA LYS A 96 -12.14 16.95 22.54
C LYS A 96 -11.07 15.85 22.50
N ALA A 97 -11.45 14.64 22.10
CA ALA A 97 -10.54 13.50 21.95
C ALA A 97 -9.39 13.74 20.95
N GLU A 98 -9.65 14.42 19.83
CA GLU A 98 -8.59 14.77 18.86
C GLU A 98 -7.63 15.84 19.41
N ARG A 99 -8.14 16.82 20.17
CA ARG A 99 -7.30 17.85 20.81
C ARG A 99 -6.43 17.25 21.91
N GLU A 100 -7.01 16.42 22.77
CA GLU A 100 -6.28 15.69 23.82
C GLU A 100 -5.23 14.75 23.22
N ASP A 101 -5.55 14.05 22.13
CA ASP A 101 -4.60 13.23 21.38
C ASP A 101 -3.41 14.05 20.85
N TRP A 102 -3.69 15.24 20.31
CA TRP A 102 -2.66 16.14 19.83
C TRP A 102 -1.77 16.66 20.98
N LEU A 103 -2.36 17.08 22.10
CA LEU A 103 -1.64 17.52 23.30
C LEU A 103 -0.77 16.39 23.89
N ALA A 104 -1.30 15.17 23.95
CA ALA A 104 -0.57 13.98 24.40
C ALA A 104 0.63 13.68 23.49
N ARG A 105 0.47 13.83 22.15
CA ARG A 105 1.60 13.70 21.22
C ARG A 105 2.65 14.79 21.44
N LYS A 106 2.22 16.05 21.57
CA LYS A 106 3.11 17.21 21.76
C LYS A 106 3.90 17.12 23.08
N SER A 107 3.26 16.64 24.14
CA SER A 107 3.88 16.45 25.48
C SER A 107 4.66 15.15 25.63
N GLY A 108 4.77 14.32 24.58
CA GLY A 108 5.46 13.03 24.66
C GLY A 108 4.75 12.00 25.55
N LYS A 109 3.45 12.18 25.82
CA LYS A 109 2.59 11.28 26.60
C LYS A 109 1.67 10.43 25.71
N SER A 110 2.13 10.06 24.52
CA SER A 110 1.40 9.23 23.56
C SER A 110 1.87 7.77 23.58
N PHE A 111 1.04 6.86 23.03
CA PHE A 111 1.44 5.47 22.75
C PHE A 111 2.81 5.41 22.06
N GLN A 112 3.00 6.18 20.97
CA GLN A 112 4.23 6.14 20.18
C GLN A 112 5.45 6.59 20.99
N SER A 113 5.29 7.60 21.85
CA SER A 113 6.36 8.09 22.71
C SER A 113 6.80 7.01 23.71
N TYR A 114 5.86 6.43 24.44
CA TYR A 114 6.17 5.37 25.41
C TYR A 114 6.68 4.09 24.75
N GLN A 115 6.12 3.71 23.60
CA GLN A 115 6.62 2.59 22.81
C GLN A 115 8.08 2.79 22.40
N LYS A 116 8.43 4.01 21.93
CA LYS A 116 9.81 4.37 21.58
C LYS A 116 10.72 4.33 22.81
N LYS A 117 10.29 4.91 23.94
CA LYS A 117 11.04 4.89 25.20
C LYS A 117 11.31 3.45 25.68
N GLY A 118 10.33 2.55 25.58
CA GLY A 118 10.53 1.13 25.89
C GLY A 118 11.61 0.48 25.02
N ILE A 119 11.54 0.69 23.71
CA ILE A 119 12.56 0.21 22.77
C ILE A 119 13.95 0.78 23.06
N ASP A 120 14.05 2.08 23.36
CA ASP A 120 15.31 2.73 23.70
C ASP A 120 15.88 2.22 25.04
N SER A 121 15.03 1.89 26.03
CA SER A 121 15.46 1.25 27.28
C SER A 121 16.01 -0.16 27.04
N LEU A 122 15.38 -0.98 26.18
CA LEU A 122 15.92 -2.30 25.83
C LEU A 122 17.31 -2.21 25.16
N LYS A 123 17.51 -1.22 24.30
CA LYS A 123 18.82 -0.97 23.66
C LYS A 123 19.90 -0.60 24.68
N LYS A 124 19.51 -0.02 25.82
CA LYS A 124 20.40 0.31 26.94
C LYS A 124 20.52 -0.83 27.97
N GLY A 125 19.91 -1.99 27.71
CA GLY A 125 19.90 -3.13 28.64
C GLY A 125 18.98 -2.97 29.85
N ASN A 126 18.15 -1.92 29.91
CA ASN A 126 17.26 -1.68 31.05
C ASN A 126 15.87 -2.29 30.80
N ASP A 127 15.77 -3.59 31.05
CA ASP A 127 14.55 -4.38 30.85
C ASP A 127 13.41 -3.92 31.77
N THR A 128 13.71 -3.58 33.04
CA THR A 128 12.70 -3.14 34.02
C THR A 128 12.02 -1.84 33.59
N LEU A 129 12.81 -0.85 33.18
CA LEU A 129 12.27 0.41 32.67
C LEU A 129 11.52 0.23 31.35
N ALA A 130 12.00 -0.68 30.49
CA ALA A 130 11.31 -1.01 29.25
C ALA A 130 9.91 -1.59 29.51
N VAL A 131 9.78 -2.51 30.48
CA VAL A 131 8.49 -3.07 30.90
C VAL A 131 7.53 -1.97 31.35
N ALA A 132 7.97 -1.05 32.22
CA ALA A 132 7.15 0.06 32.69
C ALA A 132 6.65 0.93 31.51
N TYR A 133 7.52 1.22 30.54
CA TYR A 133 7.15 1.98 29.36
C TYR A 133 6.20 1.22 28.42
N PHE A 134 6.37 -0.08 28.21
CA PHE A 134 5.43 -0.86 27.39
C PHE A 134 4.07 -1.02 28.07
N GLN A 135 4.02 -1.17 29.40
CA GLN A 135 2.76 -1.14 30.15
C GLN A 135 2.03 0.21 29.97
N LYS A 136 2.79 1.31 30.06
CA LYS A 136 2.22 2.65 29.83
C LYS A 136 1.79 2.85 28.38
N ALA A 137 2.56 2.38 27.40
CA ALA A 137 2.17 2.41 26.00
C ALA A 137 0.85 1.65 25.81
N ARG A 138 0.77 0.41 26.32
CA ARG A 138 -0.41 -0.45 26.22
C ARG A 138 -1.67 0.20 26.80
N SER A 139 -1.59 0.84 27.97
CA SER A 139 -2.75 1.55 28.56
C SER A 139 -3.20 2.77 27.76
N LEU A 140 -2.34 3.32 26.91
CA LEU A 140 -2.64 4.45 26.01
C LEU A 140 -3.00 3.99 24.58
N ALA A 141 -3.07 2.68 24.32
CA ALA A 141 -3.36 2.16 22.99
C ALA A 141 -4.79 2.50 22.56
N LYS A 142 -4.91 3.20 21.43
CA LYS A 142 -6.21 3.57 20.83
C LYS A 142 -6.68 2.60 19.75
N LYS A 143 -5.75 1.79 19.23
CA LYS A 143 -6.00 0.79 18.21
C LYS A 143 -5.62 -0.59 18.74
N ARG A 144 -6.34 -1.62 18.33
CA ARG A 144 -6.04 -3.01 18.73
C ARG A 144 -4.59 -3.41 18.43
N LEU A 145 -4.11 -3.10 17.21
CA LEU A 145 -2.72 -3.32 16.80
C LEU A 145 -1.68 -2.70 17.76
N GLN A 146 -1.97 -1.52 18.33
CA GLN A 146 -1.06 -0.85 19.28
C GLN A 146 -1.00 -1.61 20.60
N ALA A 147 -2.15 -2.07 21.11
CA ALA A 147 -2.21 -2.89 22.31
C ALA A 147 -1.45 -4.21 22.08
N ASP A 148 -1.67 -4.86 20.94
CA ASP A 148 -1.01 -6.12 20.58
C ASP A 148 0.51 -5.94 20.44
N GLN A 149 0.96 -4.83 19.84
CA GLN A 149 2.38 -4.49 19.74
C GLN A 149 3.02 -4.37 21.14
N ALA A 150 2.44 -3.56 22.02
CA ALA A 150 2.98 -3.36 23.36
C ALA A 150 2.94 -4.66 24.19
N THR A 151 1.86 -5.44 24.08
CA THR A 151 1.73 -6.75 24.72
C THR A 151 2.78 -7.75 24.23
N PHE A 152 3.09 -7.76 22.93
CA PHE A 152 4.17 -8.59 22.40
C PHE A 152 5.54 -8.18 22.95
N TRP A 153 5.81 -6.87 23.06
CA TRP A 153 7.06 -6.41 23.68
C TRP A 153 7.15 -6.74 25.17
N LEU A 154 6.05 -6.66 25.91
CA LEU A 154 5.99 -7.16 27.29
C LEU A 154 6.31 -8.66 27.39
N TYR A 155 5.80 -9.48 26.46
CA TYR A 155 6.22 -10.87 26.35
C TYR A 155 7.72 -11.01 26.03
N MET A 156 8.22 -10.27 25.03
CA MET A 156 9.61 -10.38 24.60
C MET A 156 10.59 -10.04 25.73
N THR A 157 10.26 -9.07 26.58
CA THR A 157 11.09 -8.65 27.71
C THR A 157 10.93 -9.55 28.93
N THR A 158 9.70 -9.92 29.31
CA THR A 158 9.45 -10.65 30.57
C THR A 158 9.40 -12.18 30.42
N LYS A 159 9.24 -12.67 29.19
CA LYS A 159 8.95 -14.08 28.85
C LYS A 159 7.69 -14.67 29.49
N LYS A 160 6.85 -13.86 30.16
CA LYS A 160 5.61 -14.33 30.79
C LYS A 160 4.59 -14.76 29.72
N ARG A 161 4.25 -16.05 29.71
CA ARG A 161 3.27 -16.64 28.76
C ARG A 161 1.87 -16.04 28.84
N GLY A 162 1.52 -15.38 29.95
CA GLY A 162 0.25 -14.66 30.09
C GLY A 162 0.01 -13.64 28.98
N TYR A 163 1.05 -12.93 28.53
CA TYR A 163 0.95 -11.98 27.42
C TYR A 163 0.69 -12.66 26.07
N LEU A 164 1.22 -13.87 25.85
CA LEU A 164 0.87 -14.65 24.66
C LEU A 164 -0.60 -15.04 24.68
N ARG A 165 -1.11 -15.55 25.82
CA ARG A 165 -2.54 -15.85 25.98
C ARG A 165 -3.41 -14.64 25.73
N GLU A 166 -2.94 -13.45 26.08
CA GLU A 166 -3.68 -12.22 25.83
C GLU A 166 -3.72 -11.86 24.32
N LEU A 167 -2.60 -12.01 23.60
CA LEU A 167 -2.56 -11.81 22.15
C LEU A 167 -3.47 -12.76 21.38
N LEU A 168 -3.68 -13.98 21.90
CA LEU A 168 -4.59 -14.95 21.29
C LEU A 168 -6.06 -14.50 21.34
N LYS A 169 -6.43 -13.64 22.29
CA LYS A 169 -7.77 -13.05 22.42
C LYS A 169 -8.01 -11.88 21.47
N SER A 170 -6.97 -11.36 20.81
CA SER A 170 -7.12 -10.27 19.86
C SER A 170 -7.90 -10.71 18.62
N TRP A 171 -8.85 -9.87 18.20
CA TRP A 171 -9.59 -10.03 16.94
C TRP A 171 -8.79 -9.52 15.73
N ASP A 172 -7.77 -8.71 15.94
CA ASP A 172 -6.94 -8.17 14.86
C ASP A 172 -5.91 -9.21 14.43
N VAL A 173 -5.99 -9.65 13.17
CA VAL A 173 -5.03 -10.60 12.61
C VAL A 173 -3.81 -9.82 12.13
N ASN A 174 -2.82 -9.72 13.01
CA ASN A 174 -1.58 -9.00 12.77
C ASN A 174 -0.35 -9.82 13.13
N ILE A 175 0.84 -9.27 12.84
CA ILE A 175 2.12 -9.97 12.97
C ILE A 175 2.36 -10.51 14.38
N TYR A 176 2.00 -9.73 15.41
CA TYR A 176 2.18 -10.08 16.81
C TYR A 176 1.28 -11.25 17.23
N THR A 177 0.02 -11.21 16.79
CA THR A 177 -0.95 -12.27 17.08
C THR A 177 -0.65 -13.58 16.36
N LEU A 178 -0.02 -13.54 15.17
CA LEU A 178 0.45 -14.74 14.47
C LEU A 178 1.72 -15.31 15.10
N MET A 179 2.68 -14.46 15.49
CA MET A 179 3.86 -14.90 16.25
C MET A 179 3.47 -15.53 17.59
N ALA A 180 2.47 -14.97 18.29
CA ALA A 180 1.98 -15.57 19.53
C ALA A 180 1.36 -16.96 19.31
N ARG A 181 0.64 -17.16 18.19
CA ARG A 181 0.08 -18.46 17.80
C ARG A 181 1.18 -19.47 17.49
N ASP A 182 2.21 -19.08 16.75
CA ASP A 182 3.36 -19.95 16.48
C ASP A 182 4.04 -20.39 17.77
N LYS A 183 4.34 -19.46 18.67
CA LYS A 183 4.99 -19.74 19.97
C LYS A 183 4.14 -20.57 20.93
N MET A 184 2.82 -20.59 20.73
CA MET A 184 1.88 -21.41 21.48
C MET A 184 1.47 -22.69 20.73
N HIS A 185 2.02 -22.93 19.55
CA HIS A 185 1.66 -24.06 18.67
C HIS A 185 0.16 -24.12 18.31
N ILE A 186 -0.48 -22.95 18.18
CA ILE A 186 -1.91 -22.82 17.86
C ILE A 186 -2.10 -22.54 16.36
N LYS A 187 -3.22 -23.00 15.80
CA LYS A 187 -3.61 -22.74 14.41
C LYS A 187 -3.86 -21.25 14.16
N TYR A 188 -3.63 -20.81 12.93
CA TYR A 188 -3.97 -19.45 12.51
C TYR A 188 -5.48 -19.21 12.48
N PRO A 189 -5.93 -17.97 12.71
CA PRO A 189 -7.35 -17.67 12.79
C PRO A 189 -8.04 -17.94 11.45
N LYS A 190 -9.31 -18.37 11.52
CA LYS A 190 -10.15 -18.51 10.32
C LYS A 190 -10.31 -17.14 9.65
N THR A 191 -10.31 -17.15 8.32
CA THR A 191 -10.45 -15.96 7.48
C THR A 191 -11.44 -16.23 6.36
N ILE A 192 -12.12 -15.19 5.88
CA ILE A 192 -13.19 -15.31 4.90
C ILE A 192 -12.60 -15.19 3.50
N THR A 193 -12.79 -16.23 2.68
CA THR A 193 -12.49 -16.19 1.24
C THR A 193 -13.79 -16.45 0.50
N PRO A 194 -14.49 -15.39 0.03
CA PRO A 194 -15.75 -15.57 -0.66
C PRO A 194 -15.58 -16.41 -1.93
N ARG A 195 -16.53 -17.30 -2.18
CA ARG A 195 -16.74 -17.94 -3.49
C ARG A 195 -17.96 -17.27 -4.10
N MET A 196 -17.76 -16.56 -5.21
CA MET A 196 -18.81 -15.77 -5.84
C MET A 196 -19.20 -16.39 -7.17
N PRO A 197 -20.49 -16.30 -7.56
CA PRO A 197 -20.93 -16.69 -8.88
C PRO A 197 -20.41 -15.72 -9.94
N LYS A 198 -20.36 -16.17 -11.18
CA LYS A 198 -20.32 -15.27 -12.34
C LYS A 198 -21.71 -14.68 -12.52
N LYS A 199 -21.82 -13.36 -12.58
CA LYS A 199 -23.08 -12.65 -12.75
C LYS A 199 -22.89 -11.48 -13.69
N ASP A 200 -23.96 -11.09 -14.36
CA ASP A 200 -23.96 -9.81 -15.06
C ASP A 200 -23.78 -8.67 -14.04
N LEU A 201 -22.79 -7.84 -14.32
CA LEU A 201 -22.46 -6.62 -13.60
C LEU A 201 -22.29 -5.47 -14.60
N SER A 202 -23.16 -5.40 -15.61
CA SER A 202 -23.22 -4.32 -16.59
C SER A 202 -23.24 -2.91 -15.97
N HIS A 203 -23.78 -2.76 -14.75
CA HIS A 203 -23.74 -1.51 -13.99
C HIS A 203 -22.40 -1.20 -13.33
N TYR A 204 -21.35 -2.03 -13.46
CA TYR A 204 -20.06 -1.87 -12.80
C TYR A 204 -18.92 -1.96 -13.81
N ASP A 205 -18.23 -0.84 -14.00
CA ASP A 205 -16.99 -0.76 -14.78
C ASP A 205 -15.82 -0.81 -13.79
N ASP A 206 -15.15 -1.97 -13.73
CA ASP A 206 -14.08 -2.25 -12.78
C ASP A 206 -12.76 -1.54 -13.11
N GLN A 207 -12.65 -1.05 -14.35
CA GLN A 207 -11.48 -0.37 -14.90
C GLN A 207 -11.63 1.15 -14.92
N ASN A 208 -12.81 1.69 -14.58
CA ASN A 208 -13.06 3.13 -14.55
C ASN A 208 -12.87 3.74 -13.15
N PRO A 209 -11.84 4.59 -12.95
CA PRO A 209 -11.58 5.23 -11.65
C PRO A 209 -12.72 6.16 -11.20
N ILE A 210 -13.39 6.83 -12.13
CA ILE A 210 -14.52 7.71 -11.78
C ILE A 210 -15.71 6.88 -11.28
N HIS A 211 -15.95 5.70 -11.87
CA HIS A 211 -16.92 4.75 -11.34
C HIS A 211 -16.58 4.36 -9.90
N TRP A 212 -15.32 3.97 -9.65
CA TRP A 212 -14.85 3.67 -8.30
C TRP A 212 -15.00 4.85 -7.33
N ALA A 213 -14.80 6.09 -7.79
CA ALA A 213 -15.01 7.28 -6.97
C ALA A 213 -16.46 7.42 -6.46
N TYR A 214 -17.46 7.08 -7.28
CA TYR A 214 -18.86 7.05 -6.86
C TYR A 214 -19.14 5.96 -5.81
N ILE A 215 -18.52 4.78 -5.95
CA ILE A 215 -18.64 3.70 -4.96
C ILE A 215 -17.99 4.14 -3.64
N LYS A 216 -16.81 4.76 -3.68
CA LYS A 216 -16.15 5.29 -2.47
C LYS A 216 -16.96 6.35 -1.76
N LYS A 217 -17.63 7.24 -2.51
CA LYS A 217 -18.50 8.26 -1.91
C LYS A 217 -19.61 7.61 -1.07
N GLN A 218 -20.18 6.51 -1.54
CA GLN A 218 -21.15 5.71 -0.78
C GLN A 218 -20.47 4.98 0.39
N LEU A 219 -19.35 4.31 0.16
CA LEU A 219 -18.60 3.56 1.19
C LEU A 219 -18.25 4.38 2.43
N PHE A 220 -17.94 5.67 2.26
CA PHE A 220 -17.57 6.57 3.36
C PHE A 220 -18.68 7.55 3.77
N SER A 221 -19.88 7.44 3.18
CA SER A 221 -21.02 8.23 3.59
C SER A 221 -21.66 7.62 4.84
N PRO A 222 -21.89 8.41 5.91
CA PRO A 222 -22.42 7.91 7.19
C PRO A 222 -23.81 7.29 7.06
N ASN A 223 -24.59 7.69 6.04
CA ASN A 223 -25.98 7.26 5.85
C ASN A 223 -26.09 6.01 4.94
N THR A 224 -24.97 5.46 4.48
CA THR A 224 -25.01 4.33 3.54
C THR A 224 -25.14 3.00 4.28
N ASN A 225 -26.16 2.22 3.92
CA ASN A 225 -26.24 0.82 4.34
C ASN A 225 -25.19 -0.01 3.57
N LEU A 226 -24.03 -0.22 4.19
CA LEU A 226 -22.90 -0.92 3.57
C LEU A 226 -23.18 -2.39 3.25
N LYS A 227 -24.07 -3.06 3.99
CA LYS A 227 -24.47 -4.44 3.67
C LYS A 227 -25.27 -4.46 2.37
N LYS A 228 -26.25 -3.56 2.21
CA LYS A 228 -27.02 -3.39 0.96
C LYS A 228 -26.11 -2.98 -0.20
N LEU A 229 -25.15 -2.08 0.03
CA LEU A 229 -24.17 -1.70 -0.98
C LEU A 229 -23.32 -2.90 -1.42
N ALA A 230 -22.80 -3.70 -0.49
CA ALA A 230 -22.00 -4.89 -0.81
C ALA A 230 -22.79 -5.89 -1.67
N ASN A 231 -24.09 -6.08 -1.40
CA ASN A 231 -24.92 -7.02 -2.15
C ASN A 231 -25.04 -6.70 -3.66
N ARG A 232 -24.78 -5.45 -4.06
CA ARG A 232 -24.73 -5.03 -5.47
C ARG A 232 -23.48 -5.51 -6.23
N TYR A 233 -22.48 -6.02 -5.52
CA TYR A 233 -21.18 -6.44 -6.05
C TYR A 233 -20.90 -7.92 -5.72
N VAL A 234 -21.95 -8.76 -5.64
CA VAL A 234 -21.80 -10.19 -5.38
C VAL A 234 -21.53 -10.91 -6.70
N ALA A 235 -20.32 -10.77 -7.23
CA ALA A 235 -19.83 -11.52 -8.39
C ALA A 235 -18.33 -11.82 -8.30
N GLU A 236 -17.86 -12.74 -9.14
CA GLU A 236 -16.44 -13.12 -9.23
C GLU A 236 -15.54 -11.92 -9.57
N GLU A 237 -16.00 -11.08 -10.51
CA GLU A 237 -15.29 -9.91 -11.07
C GLU A 237 -15.12 -8.79 -10.03
N SER A 238 -16.05 -8.67 -9.08
CA SER A 238 -16.08 -7.60 -8.08
C SER A 238 -15.81 -8.08 -6.66
N VAL A 239 -15.33 -9.32 -6.48
CA VAL A 239 -15.09 -9.91 -5.14
C VAL A 239 -14.14 -9.08 -4.26
N GLY A 240 -13.21 -8.34 -4.87
CA GLY A 240 -12.36 -7.36 -4.18
C GLY A 240 -13.15 -6.21 -3.57
N VAL A 241 -13.98 -5.56 -4.37
CA VAL A 241 -14.88 -4.47 -3.96
C VAL A 241 -15.86 -4.96 -2.89
N TYR A 242 -16.51 -6.11 -3.12
CA TYR A 242 -17.40 -6.74 -2.14
C TYR A 242 -16.71 -6.93 -0.78
N ALA A 243 -15.54 -7.58 -0.78
CA ALA A 243 -14.79 -7.87 0.43
C ALA A 243 -14.38 -6.58 1.15
N TYR A 244 -14.04 -5.53 0.41
CA TYR A 244 -13.70 -4.24 1.00
C TYR A 244 -14.92 -3.58 1.67
N ILE A 245 -16.08 -3.55 1.00
CA ILE A 245 -17.31 -2.98 1.58
C ILE A 245 -17.73 -3.77 2.82
N ARG A 246 -17.74 -5.11 2.77
CA ARG A 246 -18.07 -5.98 3.91
C ARG A 246 -17.11 -5.84 5.09
N SER A 247 -15.81 -5.78 4.81
CA SER A 247 -14.81 -5.53 5.86
C SER A 247 -15.01 -4.16 6.50
N THR A 248 -15.45 -3.16 5.74
CA THR A 248 -15.78 -1.83 6.28
C THR A 248 -17.06 -1.87 7.11
N ALA A 249 -18.11 -2.56 6.63
CA ALA A 249 -19.39 -2.73 7.32
C ALA A 249 -19.26 -3.43 8.68
N SER A 250 -18.28 -4.32 8.82
CA SER A 250 -18.00 -5.04 10.08
C SER A 250 -16.98 -4.32 10.99
N HIS A 251 -16.58 -3.09 10.66
CA HIS A 251 -15.49 -2.38 11.35
C HIS A 251 -14.22 -3.23 11.44
N GLN A 252 -13.88 -3.91 10.34
CA GLN A 252 -12.73 -4.79 10.19
C GLN A 252 -12.72 -6.01 11.13
N ARG A 253 -13.87 -6.39 11.72
CA ARG A 253 -14.00 -7.62 12.51
C ARG A 253 -14.14 -8.87 11.64
N GLU A 254 -14.76 -8.73 10.46
CA GLU A 254 -14.76 -9.79 9.45
C GLU A 254 -13.47 -9.69 8.60
N ILE A 255 -12.63 -10.71 8.68
CA ILE A 255 -11.29 -10.71 8.08
C ILE A 255 -11.30 -11.37 6.70
N TYR A 256 -11.47 -10.55 5.67
CA TYR A 256 -11.51 -11.01 4.28
C TYR A 256 -10.12 -11.17 3.65
N TYR A 257 -9.97 -12.26 2.91
CA TYR A 257 -8.83 -12.67 2.09
C TYR A 257 -9.36 -13.24 0.76
N PRO A 258 -9.95 -12.39 -0.11
CA PRO A 258 -10.45 -12.83 -1.40
C PRO A 258 -9.28 -13.21 -2.32
N MET A 259 -9.56 -14.04 -3.32
CA MET A 259 -8.60 -14.45 -4.33
C MET A 259 -9.20 -14.20 -5.72
N PRO A 260 -9.34 -12.93 -6.15
CA PRO A 260 -9.84 -12.60 -7.49
C PRO A 260 -8.85 -13.05 -8.57
N TYR A 261 -9.32 -13.10 -9.83
CA TYR A 261 -8.51 -13.40 -11.00
C TYR A 261 -7.72 -14.71 -10.89
N ARG A 262 -8.31 -15.76 -10.30
CA ARG A 262 -7.61 -17.03 -10.04
C ARG A 262 -7.00 -17.63 -11.29
N ASN A 263 -7.69 -17.55 -12.43
CA ASN A 263 -7.20 -18.06 -13.72
C ASN A 263 -5.98 -17.30 -14.26
N LEU A 264 -5.84 -16.02 -13.92
CA LEU A 264 -4.65 -15.24 -14.26
C LEU A 264 -3.50 -15.54 -13.30
N MET A 265 -3.81 -15.64 -12.00
CA MET A 265 -2.84 -15.92 -10.96
C MET A 265 -2.30 -17.35 -11.02
N SER A 266 -3.10 -18.33 -11.42
CA SER A 266 -2.73 -19.76 -11.50
C SER A 266 -1.54 -20.04 -12.42
N ARG A 267 -1.23 -19.11 -13.32
CA ARG A 267 -0.06 -19.15 -14.22
C ARG A 267 1.28 -18.96 -13.51
N TYR A 268 1.26 -18.50 -12.25
CA TYR A 268 2.46 -18.28 -11.46
C TYR A 268 2.62 -19.35 -10.37
N PRO A 269 3.85 -19.64 -9.90
CA PRO A 269 4.05 -20.53 -8.75
C PRO A 269 3.26 -20.05 -7.52
N ARG A 270 2.78 -20.97 -6.68
CA ARG A 270 1.91 -20.66 -5.53
C ARG A 270 2.54 -19.65 -4.56
N GLN A 271 3.85 -19.67 -4.35
CA GLN A 271 4.57 -18.67 -3.56
C GLN A 271 4.48 -17.28 -4.20
N ARG A 272 4.63 -17.18 -5.52
CA ARG A 272 4.47 -15.93 -6.26
C ARG A 272 3.03 -15.43 -6.19
N GLN A 273 2.05 -16.32 -6.35
CA GLN A 273 0.64 -15.99 -6.17
C GLN A 273 0.37 -15.41 -4.78
N ALA A 274 0.86 -16.06 -3.72
CA ALA A 274 0.70 -15.59 -2.35
C ALA A 274 1.28 -14.18 -2.16
N LEU A 275 2.45 -13.90 -2.73
CA LEU A 275 3.08 -12.58 -2.65
C LEU A 275 2.28 -11.51 -3.40
N MET A 276 1.80 -11.82 -4.61
CA MET A 276 0.97 -10.89 -5.40
C MET A 276 -0.36 -10.62 -4.72
N TYR A 277 -1.04 -11.65 -4.20
CA TYR A 277 -2.26 -11.49 -3.41
C TYR A 277 -2.01 -10.69 -2.13
N ALA A 278 -0.87 -10.90 -1.46
CA ALA A 278 -0.49 -10.17 -0.25
C ALA A 278 -0.29 -8.67 -0.49
N ILE A 279 0.38 -8.33 -1.59
CA ILE A 279 0.61 -6.95 -2.04
C ILE A 279 -0.71 -6.32 -2.47
N ALA A 280 -1.46 -6.93 -3.39
CA ALA A 280 -2.74 -6.38 -3.86
C ALA A 280 -3.74 -6.13 -2.73
N ARG A 281 -3.81 -7.05 -1.75
CA ARG A 281 -4.63 -6.87 -0.54
C ARG A 281 -4.19 -5.65 0.28
N GLN A 282 -2.90 -5.38 0.35
CA GLN A 282 -2.37 -4.25 1.11
C GLN A 282 -2.49 -2.93 0.35
N GLU A 283 -2.26 -2.96 -0.97
CA GLU A 283 -2.23 -1.80 -1.85
C GLU A 283 -3.62 -1.22 -2.13
N SER A 284 -4.56 -2.08 -2.52
CA SER A 284 -5.83 -1.62 -3.11
C SER A 284 -7.07 -2.34 -2.59
N LYS A 285 -6.91 -3.37 -1.74
CA LYS A 285 -7.98 -4.34 -1.44
C LYS A 285 -8.54 -4.98 -2.71
N PHE A 286 -7.69 -5.16 -3.71
CA PHE A 286 -8.03 -5.71 -5.02
C PHE A 286 -8.94 -4.85 -5.90
N VAL A 287 -9.10 -3.56 -5.59
CA VAL A 287 -9.85 -2.63 -6.45
C VAL A 287 -9.01 -2.33 -7.70
N PRO A 288 -9.45 -2.70 -8.92
CA PRO A 288 -8.63 -2.51 -10.13
C PRO A 288 -8.45 -1.05 -10.47
N ALA A 289 -9.53 -0.26 -10.51
CA ALA A 289 -9.48 1.18 -10.79
C ALA A 289 -8.97 2.07 -9.63
N SER A 290 -8.17 1.53 -8.70
CA SER A 290 -7.67 2.29 -7.55
C SER A 290 -6.59 3.31 -7.94
N VAL A 291 -6.74 4.55 -7.46
CA VAL A 291 -5.77 5.64 -7.63
C VAL A 291 -5.32 6.18 -6.27
N SER A 292 -4.01 6.18 -6.00
CA SER A 292 -3.48 6.79 -4.78
C SER A 292 -3.39 8.31 -4.87
N ARG A 293 -3.23 8.98 -3.72
CA ARG A 293 -2.94 10.43 -3.67
C ARG A 293 -1.65 10.84 -4.39
N SER A 294 -0.71 9.91 -4.61
CA SER A 294 0.52 10.12 -5.37
C SER A 294 0.42 9.61 -6.80
N PHE A 295 -0.77 9.19 -7.23
CA PHE A 295 -1.08 8.60 -8.52
C PHE A 295 -0.36 7.28 -8.77
N ALA A 296 -0.32 6.40 -7.78
CA ALA A 296 -0.07 4.98 -7.98
C ALA A 296 -1.36 4.33 -8.51
N LEU A 297 -1.24 3.44 -9.50
CA LEU A 297 -2.36 3.01 -10.32
C LEU A 297 -2.59 1.49 -10.24
N GLY A 298 -3.86 1.10 -10.37
CA GLY A 298 -4.23 -0.30 -10.48
C GLY A 298 -4.36 -1.00 -9.13
N MET A 299 -4.83 -2.24 -9.16
CA MET A 299 -4.88 -3.09 -7.96
C MET A 299 -3.50 -3.34 -7.32
N MET A 300 -2.43 -3.16 -8.10
CA MET A 300 -1.04 -3.35 -7.67
C MET A 300 -0.32 -2.03 -7.31
N GLN A 301 -1.00 -0.89 -7.45
CA GLN A 301 -0.50 0.46 -7.11
C GLN A 301 0.92 0.74 -7.66
N ILE A 302 1.10 0.54 -8.96
CA ILE A 302 2.39 0.81 -9.62
C ILE A 302 2.48 2.30 -9.98
N MET A 303 3.63 2.91 -9.72
CA MET A 303 3.86 4.33 -10.01
C MET A 303 4.10 4.58 -11.51
N PRO A 304 3.61 5.71 -12.08
CA PRO A 304 3.79 6.07 -13.49
C PRO A 304 5.21 6.00 -14.03
N PHE A 305 6.21 6.41 -13.25
CA PHE A 305 7.61 6.32 -13.69
C PHE A 305 8.05 4.85 -13.84
N LEU A 306 7.59 3.97 -12.96
CA LEU A 306 7.90 2.54 -12.98
C LEU A 306 7.13 1.84 -14.10
N ILE A 307 5.87 2.21 -14.35
CA ILE A 307 5.09 1.71 -15.49
C ILE A 307 5.83 2.00 -16.80
N LYS A 308 6.25 3.26 -17.02
CA LYS A 308 7.02 3.65 -18.22
C LYS A 308 8.35 2.90 -18.33
N HIS A 309 9.05 2.70 -17.20
CA HIS A 309 10.31 1.96 -17.18
C HIS A 309 10.11 0.49 -17.57
N ILE A 310 9.11 -0.18 -16.99
CA ILE A 310 8.79 -1.58 -17.30
C ILE A 310 8.34 -1.72 -18.76
N ALA A 311 7.48 -0.82 -19.25
CA ALA A 311 7.05 -0.82 -20.64
C ALA A 311 8.23 -0.73 -21.62
N LYS A 312 9.19 0.17 -21.34
CA LYS A 312 10.44 0.27 -22.11
C LYS A 312 11.24 -1.03 -22.07
N GLN A 313 11.38 -1.66 -20.91
CA GLN A 313 12.07 -2.95 -20.78
C GLN A 313 11.38 -4.08 -21.53
N ARG A 314 10.06 -4.00 -21.71
CA ARG A 314 9.25 -4.99 -22.40
C ARG A 314 9.10 -4.71 -23.90
N GLY A 315 9.57 -3.56 -24.39
CA GLY A 315 9.35 -3.15 -25.79
C GLY A 315 7.89 -2.80 -26.10
N GLU A 316 7.09 -2.48 -25.08
CA GLU A 316 5.65 -2.27 -25.20
C GLU A 316 5.30 -0.77 -25.16
N LYS A 317 4.30 -0.38 -25.96
CA LYS A 317 3.59 0.89 -25.78
C LYS A 317 2.47 0.67 -24.77
N ILE A 318 2.31 1.59 -23.82
CA ILE A 318 1.28 1.49 -22.77
C ILE A 318 0.73 2.87 -22.42
N ASP A 319 -0.59 2.95 -22.23
CA ASP A 319 -1.23 4.07 -21.55
C ASP A 319 -1.27 3.83 -20.03
N LEU A 320 -1.16 4.87 -19.21
CA LEU A 320 -1.19 4.67 -17.77
C LEU A 320 -2.53 4.08 -17.27
N ASP A 321 -3.63 4.33 -17.98
CA ASP A 321 -4.95 3.78 -17.63
C ASP A 321 -5.04 2.26 -17.89
N ASP A 322 -4.13 1.69 -18.69
CA ASP A 322 -4.06 0.24 -18.90
C ASP A 322 -3.73 -0.50 -17.58
N MET A 323 -3.15 0.19 -16.60
CA MET A 323 -2.93 -0.36 -15.27
C MET A 323 -4.19 -0.62 -14.47
N PHE A 324 -5.35 -0.08 -14.87
CA PHE A 324 -6.63 -0.44 -14.28
C PHE A 324 -7.12 -1.81 -14.76
N ASN A 325 -6.62 -2.31 -15.91
CA ASN A 325 -6.86 -3.67 -16.34
C ASN A 325 -6.10 -4.66 -15.42
N PRO A 326 -6.80 -5.56 -14.71
CA PRO A 326 -6.18 -6.51 -13.80
C PRO A 326 -5.09 -7.37 -14.43
N ARG A 327 -5.25 -7.76 -15.70
CA ARG A 327 -4.25 -8.57 -16.42
C ARG A 327 -2.93 -7.81 -16.57
N VAL A 328 -3.00 -6.57 -17.03
CA VAL A 328 -1.82 -5.70 -17.20
C VAL A 328 -1.17 -5.44 -15.85
N ALA A 329 -1.98 -5.12 -14.83
CA ALA A 329 -1.49 -4.87 -13.48
C ALA A 329 -0.73 -6.06 -12.89
N ILE A 330 -1.26 -7.28 -13.05
CA ILE A 330 -0.64 -8.54 -12.61
C ILE A 330 0.69 -8.76 -13.36
N VAL A 331 0.71 -8.60 -14.68
CA VAL A 331 1.93 -8.79 -15.50
C VAL A 331 3.03 -7.82 -15.09
N TYR A 332 2.71 -6.53 -14.96
CA TYR A 332 3.68 -5.49 -14.58
C TYR A 332 4.18 -5.67 -13.15
N ALA A 333 3.30 -6.04 -12.22
CA ALA A 333 3.71 -6.33 -10.85
C ALA A 333 4.62 -7.57 -10.78
N ASN A 334 4.32 -8.62 -11.55
CA ASN A 334 5.19 -9.80 -11.61
C ASN A 334 6.57 -9.46 -12.19
N HIS A 335 6.63 -8.62 -13.23
CA HIS A 335 7.90 -8.12 -13.78
C HIS A 335 8.70 -7.36 -12.73
N HIS A 336 8.07 -6.45 -11.99
CA HIS A 336 8.74 -5.72 -10.92
C HIS A 336 9.21 -6.64 -9.78
N LEU A 337 8.38 -7.60 -9.37
CA LEU A 337 8.73 -8.58 -8.33
C LEU A 337 9.86 -9.51 -8.77
N ASN A 338 9.97 -9.84 -10.06
CA ASN A 338 11.13 -10.56 -10.60
C ASN A 338 12.41 -9.75 -10.41
N TYR A 339 12.37 -8.44 -10.69
CA TYR A 339 13.51 -7.57 -10.43
C TYR A 339 13.87 -7.52 -8.94
N LEU A 340 12.91 -7.36 -8.03
CA LEU A 340 13.18 -7.34 -6.60
C LEU A 340 13.76 -8.67 -6.09
N ASN A 341 13.20 -9.80 -6.53
CA ASN A 341 13.62 -11.14 -6.12
C ASN A 341 15.01 -11.54 -6.64
N LYS A 342 15.60 -10.82 -7.60
CA LYS A 342 17.03 -10.98 -7.96
C LYS A 342 17.97 -10.60 -6.81
N TYR A 343 17.51 -9.76 -5.88
CA TYR A 343 18.33 -9.19 -4.82
C TYR A 343 17.82 -9.47 -3.41
N LEU A 344 16.52 -9.74 -3.26
CA LEU A 344 15.86 -9.91 -1.96
C LEU A 344 15.07 -11.21 -1.98
N TYR A 345 15.41 -12.13 -1.08
CA TYR A 345 14.79 -13.46 -0.99
C TYR A 345 13.70 -13.50 0.09
N ASN A 346 13.90 -12.76 1.18
CA ASN A 346 12.93 -12.72 2.26
C ASN A 346 11.72 -11.82 1.90
N PRO A 347 10.47 -12.31 2.03
CA PRO A 347 9.28 -11.57 1.60
C PRO A 347 9.06 -10.26 2.36
N LEU A 348 9.59 -10.11 3.58
CA LEU A 348 9.51 -8.84 4.31
C LEU A 348 10.36 -7.76 3.64
N PHE A 349 11.57 -8.10 3.21
CA PHE A 349 12.44 -7.16 2.50
C PHE A 349 11.91 -6.84 1.10
N VAL A 350 11.36 -7.82 0.40
CA VAL A 350 10.66 -7.59 -0.87
C VAL A 350 9.50 -6.60 -0.67
N ALA A 351 8.71 -6.75 0.40
CA ALA A 351 7.64 -5.81 0.72
C ALA A 351 8.16 -4.40 1.05
N TYR A 352 9.25 -4.27 1.80
CA TYR A 352 9.90 -2.97 2.04
C TYR A 352 10.37 -2.32 0.73
N ALA A 353 10.93 -3.11 -0.20
CA ALA A 353 11.41 -2.61 -1.46
C ALA A 353 10.28 -2.25 -2.44
N TYR A 354 9.16 -2.98 -2.40
CA TYR A 354 7.98 -2.67 -3.22
C TYR A 354 7.38 -1.31 -2.82
N ASN A 355 7.25 -1.04 -1.51
CA ASN A 355 6.69 0.21 -1.01
C ASN A 355 7.70 1.37 -0.98
N GLY A 356 8.86 1.17 -0.37
CA GLY A 356 9.87 2.21 -0.13
C GLY A 356 10.98 2.29 -1.18
N GLY A 357 11.01 1.36 -2.13
CA GLY A 357 12.07 1.24 -3.12
C GLY A 357 13.25 0.36 -2.65
N ILE A 358 13.87 -0.32 -3.60
CA ILE A 358 15.02 -1.21 -3.33
C ILE A 358 16.24 -0.45 -2.81
N GLY A 359 16.46 0.80 -3.24
CA GLY A 359 17.58 1.62 -2.76
C GLY A 359 17.46 1.96 -1.27
N PHE A 360 16.25 2.27 -0.80
CA PHE A 360 15.97 2.45 0.63
C PHE A 360 16.24 1.16 1.40
N THR A 361 15.70 0.03 0.90
CA THR A 361 15.83 -1.28 1.56
C THR A 361 17.27 -1.73 1.65
N LYS A 362 18.04 -1.61 0.56
CA LYS A 362 19.49 -1.89 0.52
C LYS A 362 20.24 -1.08 1.57
N ARG A 363 20.01 0.24 1.64
CA ARG A 363 20.67 1.10 2.64
C ARG A 363 20.30 0.70 4.06
N LEU A 364 19.04 0.37 4.32
CA LEU A 364 18.57 -0.06 5.64
C LEU A 364 19.28 -1.34 6.09
N ILE A 365 19.24 -2.41 5.29
CA ILE A 365 19.74 -3.73 5.71
C ILE A 365 21.27 -3.75 5.82
N LYS A 366 21.98 -2.94 5.01
CA LYS A 366 23.44 -2.80 5.10
C LYS A 366 23.91 -2.11 6.38
N ARG A 367 23.06 -1.38 7.09
CA ARG A 367 23.45 -0.77 8.37
C ARG A 367 23.86 -1.86 9.38
N PRO A 368 24.95 -1.67 10.13
CA PRO A 368 25.42 -2.64 11.12
C PRO A 368 24.43 -2.83 12.27
N ASP A 369 23.59 -1.83 12.54
CA ASP A 369 22.61 -1.89 13.62
C ASP A 369 21.28 -2.53 13.21
N TYR A 370 21.07 -2.96 11.97
CA TYR A 370 19.81 -3.57 11.53
C TYR A 370 19.97 -5.04 11.15
N PHE A 371 19.03 -5.88 11.59
CA PHE A 371 18.89 -7.28 11.20
C PHE A 371 20.21 -8.07 11.35
N ARG A 372 20.85 -7.92 12.52
CA ARG A 372 22.01 -8.70 12.97
C ARG A 372 21.59 -9.58 14.15
N LYS A 373 22.45 -10.52 14.56
CA LYS A 373 22.20 -11.31 15.77
C LYS A 373 22.16 -10.37 16.99
N GLY A 374 21.22 -10.60 17.89
CA GLY A 374 21.05 -9.81 19.10
C GLY A 374 19.84 -10.28 19.91
N ARG A 375 19.82 -9.95 21.20
CA ARG A 375 18.83 -10.48 22.18
C ARG A 375 17.37 -10.30 21.76
N TYR A 376 17.05 -9.19 21.10
CA TYR A 376 15.70 -8.85 20.65
C TYR A 376 15.56 -8.82 19.12
N GLU A 377 16.58 -9.28 18.40
CA GLU A 377 16.55 -9.31 16.94
C GLU A 377 15.84 -10.57 16.43
N PRO A 378 15.19 -10.51 15.25
CA PRO A 378 15.08 -9.37 14.33
C PRO A 378 13.93 -8.39 14.66
N TYR A 379 13.18 -8.65 15.72
CA TYR A 379 11.99 -7.88 16.11
C TYR A 379 12.33 -6.41 16.39
N LEU A 380 13.45 -6.16 17.07
CA LEU A 380 13.94 -4.82 17.37
C LEU A 380 14.19 -4.00 16.09
N SER A 381 14.91 -4.57 15.12
CA SER A 381 15.16 -3.94 13.82
C SER A 381 13.88 -3.61 13.06
N MET A 382 12.89 -4.51 13.10
CA MET A 382 11.59 -4.23 12.50
C MET A 382 10.92 -3.02 13.15
N GLU A 383 11.01 -2.85 14.47
CA GLU A 383 10.33 -1.74 15.17
C GLU A 383 11.03 -0.40 15.03
N LYS A 384 12.36 -0.37 15.10
CA LYS A 384 13.11 0.88 15.11
C LYS A 384 13.27 1.52 13.72
N MET A 385 12.81 0.86 12.65
CA MET A 385 12.81 1.42 11.30
C MET A 385 12.09 2.77 11.24
N THR A 386 12.81 3.82 10.85
CA THR A 386 12.33 5.21 10.87
C THR A 386 11.30 5.49 9.80
N ASN A 387 11.37 4.82 8.65
CA ASN A 387 10.33 4.87 7.63
C ASN A 387 9.10 4.08 8.13
N VAL A 388 8.20 4.77 8.82
CA VAL A 388 6.99 4.18 9.43
C VAL A 388 6.07 3.57 8.38
N GLU A 389 5.95 4.18 7.20
CA GLU A 389 5.08 3.67 6.13
C GLU A 389 5.57 2.30 5.66
N ALA A 390 6.84 2.19 5.26
CA ALA A 390 7.43 0.93 4.85
C ALA A 390 7.37 -0.11 5.98
N ARG A 391 7.53 0.31 7.23
CA ARG A 391 7.53 -0.58 8.42
C ARG A 391 6.19 -1.26 8.59
N GLU A 392 5.14 -0.46 8.64
CA GLU A 392 3.80 -0.98 8.84
C GLU A 392 3.29 -1.70 7.59
N TYR A 393 3.73 -1.27 6.39
CA TYR A 393 3.46 -1.96 5.13
C TYR A 393 4.04 -3.37 5.15
N GLY A 394 5.34 -3.52 5.41
CA GLY A 394 6.01 -4.82 5.38
C GLY A 394 5.44 -5.80 6.38
N LYS A 395 5.14 -5.37 7.61
CA LYS A 395 4.46 -6.20 8.62
C LYS A 395 3.11 -6.74 8.11
N LYS A 396 2.30 -5.89 7.47
CA LYS A 396 0.98 -6.28 6.93
C LYS A 396 1.10 -7.18 5.72
N VAL A 397 2.02 -6.90 4.79
CA VAL A 397 2.25 -7.76 3.62
C VAL A 397 2.75 -9.12 4.06
N LEU A 398 3.64 -9.21 5.05
CA LEU A 398 4.13 -10.49 5.56
C LEU A 398 3.01 -11.33 6.18
N VAL A 399 2.14 -10.71 7.00
CA VAL A 399 0.93 -11.37 7.52
C VAL A 399 0.05 -11.87 6.38
N ASN A 400 -0.19 -11.03 5.38
CA ASN A 400 -1.03 -11.40 4.25
C ASN A 400 -0.40 -12.58 3.47
N PHE A 401 0.91 -12.54 3.25
CA PHE A 401 1.67 -13.52 2.51
C PHE A 401 1.53 -14.91 3.13
N VAL A 402 1.76 -15.02 4.44
CA VAL A 402 1.64 -16.31 5.13
C VAL A 402 0.20 -16.82 5.11
N ILE A 403 -0.80 -15.95 5.24
CA ILE A 403 -2.20 -16.38 5.14
C ILE A 403 -2.54 -16.87 3.74
N TYR A 404 -2.06 -16.21 2.68
CA TYR A 404 -2.28 -16.67 1.31
C TYR A 404 -1.51 -17.95 0.98
N LEU A 405 -0.30 -18.14 1.50
CA LEU A 405 0.43 -19.42 1.39
C LEU A 405 -0.44 -20.57 1.91
N ASN A 406 -0.96 -20.44 3.14
CA ASN A 406 -1.81 -21.47 3.74
C ASN A 406 -3.10 -21.70 2.92
N LYS A 407 -3.70 -20.64 2.37
CA LYS A 407 -4.89 -20.76 1.49
C LYS A 407 -4.60 -21.44 0.15
N LEU A 408 -3.36 -21.34 -0.33
CA LEU A 408 -2.87 -22.00 -1.53
C LEU A 408 -2.29 -23.40 -1.25
N GLY A 409 -2.47 -23.92 -0.03
CA GLY A 409 -2.02 -25.25 0.36
C GLY A 409 -0.54 -25.36 0.70
N ILE A 410 0.17 -24.24 0.90
CA ILE A 410 1.54 -24.23 1.42
C ILE A 410 1.47 -23.92 2.92
N SER A 411 1.70 -24.94 3.75
CA SER A 411 1.78 -24.76 5.20
C SER A 411 2.93 -23.80 5.52
N ALA A 412 2.59 -22.68 6.17
CA ALA A 412 3.56 -21.64 6.47
C ALA A 412 3.28 -21.01 7.83
N ARG A 413 4.36 -20.77 8.58
CA ARG A 413 4.36 -20.02 9.84
C ARG A 413 5.17 -18.74 9.66
N ILE A 414 4.77 -17.67 10.34
CA ILE A 414 5.37 -16.34 10.19
C ILE A 414 6.70 -16.25 10.93
N THR A 415 6.81 -16.93 12.07
CA THR A 415 7.99 -16.81 12.96
C THR A 415 9.27 -17.30 12.28
N PRO A 416 9.32 -18.47 11.60
CA PRO A 416 10.52 -18.90 10.89
C PRO A 416 10.96 -17.92 9.79
N ILE A 417 10.03 -17.29 9.09
CA ILE A 417 10.34 -16.29 8.04
C ILE A 417 10.93 -15.02 8.65
N ILE A 418 10.45 -14.62 9.83
CA ILE A 418 10.99 -13.48 10.57
C ILE A 418 12.38 -13.80 11.11
N GLU A 419 12.58 -14.98 11.70
CA GLU A 419 13.86 -15.36 12.33
C GLU A 419 15.01 -15.45 11.32
N GLN A 420 14.73 -15.73 10.05
CA GLN A 420 15.71 -15.66 8.95
C GLN A 420 16.32 -14.27 8.75
N LEU A 421 15.67 -13.19 9.20
CA LEU A 421 16.10 -11.82 8.89
C LEU A 421 17.53 -11.50 9.38
N THR A 422 17.99 -12.20 10.42
CA THR A 422 19.35 -12.03 10.99
C THR A 422 20.43 -12.84 10.26
N ASP A 423 20.05 -13.66 9.27
CA ASP A 423 20.92 -14.48 8.43
C ASP A 423 20.92 -13.93 6.99
N PRO A 424 21.89 -13.06 6.63
CA PRO A 424 21.91 -12.39 5.33
C PRO A 424 21.81 -13.32 4.13
N SER A 425 22.41 -14.52 4.21
CA SER A 425 22.43 -15.53 3.16
C SER A 425 21.02 -16.00 2.75
N LYS A 426 20.06 -15.92 3.69
CA LYS A 426 18.66 -16.32 3.47
C LYS A 426 17.77 -15.16 3.06
N THR A 427 18.28 -13.93 3.02
CA THR A 427 17.43 -12.75 2.91
C THR A 427 17.72 -11.87 1.71
N ASP A 428 18.98 -11.75 1.31
CA ASP A 428 19.37 -10.81 0.26
C ASP A 428 20.74 -11.12 -0.36
N LYS A 429 21.02 -10.46 -1.50
CA LYS A 429 22.29 -10.50 -2.23
C LYS A 429 23.21 -9.31 -1.90
N PHE A 430 22.81 -8.41 -1.01
CA PHE A 430 23.54 -7.16 -0.80
C PHE A 430 24.61 -7.25 0.28
N ARG A 431 24.39 -8.12 1.27
CA ARG A 431 25.21 -8.30 2.46
C ARG A 431 26.08 -9.53 2.39
#